data_AF-A0A438N583-F1
#
_entry.id   AF-A0A438N583-F1
#
_cell.length_a   1.000
_cell.length_b   1.000
_cell.length_c   1.000
_cell.angle_alpha   90.00
_cell.angle_beta   90.00
_cell.angle_gamma   90.00
#
_symmetry.space_group_name_H-M   'P 1'
#
loop_
_entity.id
_entity.type
_entity.pdbx_description
1 polymer ?
#
loop_
_entity_poly.entity_id
_entity_poly.type
_entity_poly.pdbx_seq_one_letter_code
_entity_poly.pdbx_strand_id
1 'polypeptide(L)'
;MRSRSGSATSNTSSKSKELSADNMAIQVNIGGGKTIKLNVRPIHTVSNVLEFLSASTTLPVDVRLTLDDKPLEPSSTVGDLKLEESSTLQLSPPIRSSTPTEQPTPAPSSTEMTSKPSTPAPATPTKKKSNKPRCSKQACKAPAQPIVGDCGFCQKRFCGKHRMLESHNCEGLEEARRMDKERNAAKLEGERTVMLRGL
;
A
#
# COMPACT_ATOMS: atom_id res chain seq x y z
N MET A 1 54.52 2.06 -48.31
CA MET A 1 54.11 3.13 -47.38
C MET A 1 52.87 2.64 -46.64
N ARG A 2 52.94 2.44 -45.32
CA ARG A 2 51.89 1.83 -44.50
C ARG A 2 51.09 2.93 -43.81
N SER A 3 49.88 3.21 -44.29
CA SER A 3 48.98 4.16 -43.63
C SER A 3 48.28 3.47 -42.46
N ARG A 4 48.73 3.77 -41.25
CA ARG A 4 48.07 3.40 -39.98
C ARG A 4 47.07 4.50 -39.65
N SER A 5 45.77 4.21 -39.75
CA SER A 5 44.72 5.04 -39.18
C SER A 5 44.77 4.94 -37.67
N GLY A 6 45.31 5.97 -37.01
CA GLY A 6 45.24 6.13 -35.56
C GLY A 6 43.90 6.73 -35.17
N SER A 7 42.97 5.90 -34.73
CA SER A 7 41.77 6.37 -34.03
C SER A 7 42.17 6.81 -32.63
N ALA A 8 42.42 8.12 -32.46
CA ALA A 8 42.56 8.72 -31.16
C ALA A 8 41.21 8.60 -30.42
N THR A 9 41.27 7.92 -29.29
CA THR A 9 40.19 7.62 -28.35
C THR A 9 39.40 8.87 -27.98
N SER A 10 38.11 8.90 -28.35
CA SER A 10 37.16 9.89 -27.88
C SER A 10 36.71 9.55 -26.46
N ASN A 11 36.92 10.50 -25.56
CA ASN A 11 36.26 10.72 -24.28
C ASN A 11 35.56 9.50 -23.65
N THR A 12 36.30 8.77 -22.82
CA THR A 12 35.68 8.10 -21.68
C THR A 12 35.29 9.18 -20.68
N SER A 13 34.06 9.72 -20.82
CA SER A 13 33.43 10.52 -19.78
C SER A 13 33.39 9.67 -18.51
N SER A 14 34.28 10.01 -17.60
CA SER A 14 34.38 9.46 -16.26
C SER A 14 33.00 9.41 -15.62
N LYS A 15 32.55 8.19 -15.41
CA LYS A 15 31.56 7.79 -14.42
C LYS A 15 32.08 8.22 -13.05
N SER A 16 31.75 9.44 -12.65
CA SER A 16 31.91 9.91 -11.27
C SER A 16 30.65 10.67 -10.87
N LYS A 17 29.64 9.88 -10.53
CA LYS A 17 28.92 10.02 -9.26
C LYS A 17 28.44 11.45 -8.95
N GLU A 18 27.62 12.01 -9.82
CA GLU A 18 26.68 13.05 -9.42
C GLU A 18 25.61 12.36 -8.55
N LEU A 19 25.92 12.19 -7.27
CA LEU A 19 24.89 12.00 -6.25
C LEU A 19 24.12 13.31 -6.25
N SER A 20 22.95 13.31 -6.91
CA SER A 20 22.09 14.47 -7.09
C SER A 20 21.98 15.24 -5.78
N ALA A 21 22.19 16.55 -5.84
CA ALA A 21 22.19 17.49 -4.72
C ALA A 21 20.83 17.61 -3.97
N ASP A 22 19.89 16.71 -4.26
CA ASP A 22 18.52 16.68 -3.73
C ASP A 22 18.25 15.48 -2.81
N ASN A 23 19.26 14.67 -2.49
CA ASN A 23 19.12 13.52 -1.60
C ASN A 23 19.54 13.90 -0.17
N MET A 24 18.57 14.12 0.71
CA MET A 24 18.80 14.38 2.13
C MET A 24 18.75 13.06 2.93
N ALA A 25 19.51 12.98 4.02
CA ALA A 25 19.43 11.87 4.96
C ALA A 25 18.64 12.29 6.21
N ILE A 26 17.61 11.51 6.57
CA ILE A 26 16.84 11.70 7.81
C ILE A 26 17.03 10.52 8.75
N GLN A 27 16.84 10.73 10.05
CA GLN A 27 16.81 9.67 11.05
C GLN A 27 15.40 9.36 11.51
N VAL A 28 15.10 8.08 11.67
CA VAL A 28 13.81 7.61 12.14
C VAL A 28 14.03 6.70 13.35
N ASN A 29 13.51 7.10 14.52
CA ASN A 29 13.58 6.34 15.76
C ASN A 29 12.36 5.43 15.90
N ILE A 30 12.61 4.13 16.01
CA ILE A 30 11.61 3.06 15.89
C ILE A 30 11.12 2.59 17.27
N GLY A 31 11.64 3.21 18.34
CA GLY A 31 11.48 2.72 19.70
C GLY A 31 12.50 1.63 20.03
N GLY A 32 12.78 1.45 21.33
CA GLY A 32 13.79 0.49 21.80
C GLY A 32 15.24 0.85 21.46
N GLY A 33 15.53 2.15 21.24
CA GLY A 33 16.88 2.67 21.00
C GLY A 33 17.43 2.42 19.59
N LYS A 34 16.61 1.91 18.66
CA LYS A 34 17.00 1.68 17.26
C LYS A 34 16.63 2.88 16.39
N THR A 35 17.65 3.50 15.81
CA THR A 35 17.49 4.60 14.85
C THR A 35 17.94 4.16 13.46
N ILE A 36 17.07 4.28 12.47
CA ILE A 36 17.36 3.97 11.07
C ILE A 36 17.64 5.27 10.31
N LYS A 37 18.69 5.28 9.51
CA LYS A 37 19.01 6.37 8.58
C LYS A 37 18.38 6.08 7.22
N LEU A 38 17.58 7.00 6.69
CA LEU A 38 16.93 6.88 5.39
C LEU A 38 17.35 8.03 4.48
N ASN A 39 17.68 7.71 3.23
CA ASN A 39 17.93 8.70 2.18
C ASN A 39 16.61 9.02 1.48
N VAL A 40 16.16 10.26 1.60
CA VAL A 40 14.90 10.75 1.05
C VAL A 40 15.15 12.00 0.22
N ARG A 41 14.21 12.33 -0.66
CA ARG A 41 14.20 13.55 -1.47
C ARG A 41 13.08 14.47 -0.99
N PRO A 42 13.16 15.79 -1.19
CA PRO A 42 12.11 16.72 -0.75
C PRO A 42 10.74 16.47 -1.41
N ILE A 43 10.69 15.65 -2.47
CA ILE A 43 9.46 15.22 -3.15
C ILE A 43 8.80 13.98 -2.52
N HIS A 44 9.48 13.26 -1.63
CA HIS A 44 8.89 12.07 -1.01
C HIS A 44 7.90 12.48 0.08
N THR A 45 6.79 11.76 0.16
CA THR A 45 5.77 11.92 1.20
C THR A 45 6.07 11.07 2.43
N VAL A 46 5.44 11.42 3.56
CA VAL A 46 5.49 10.64 4.80
C VAL A 46 5.06 9.18 4.56
N SER A 47 4.07 8.94 3.67
CA SER A 47 3.69 7.59 3.24
C SER A 47 4.85 6.81 2.61
N ASN A 48 5.64 7.43 1.73
CA ASN A 48 6.79 6.78 1.10
C ASN A 48 7.87 6.47 2.14
N VAL A 49 8.11 7.39 3.09
CA VAL A 49 9.08 7.17 4.18
C VAL A 49 8.67 5.99 5.06
N LEU A 50 7.37 5.85 5.37
CA LEU A 50 6.84 4.72 6.13
C LEU A 50 6.99 3.40 5.37
N GLU A 51 6.80 3.41 4.05
CA GLU A 51 6.99 2.24 3.19
C GLU A 51 8.46 1.79 3.18
N PHE A 52 9.41 2.71 2.99
CA PHE A 52 10.86 2.39 3.08
C PHE A 52 11.26 1.86 4.45
N LEU A 53 10.67 2.41 5.51
CA LEU A 53 10.88 1.93 6.87
C LEU A 53 10.33 0.51 7.05
N SER A 54 9.11 0.23 6.57
CA SER A 54 8.50 -1.10 6.65
C SER A 54 9.25 -2.18 5.86
N ALA A 55 9.99 -1.79 4.82
CA ALA A 55 10.87 -2.70 4.09
C ALA A 55 12.17 -3.00 4.86
N SER A 56 12.63 -2.05 5.68
CA SER A 56 13.88 -2.15 6.45
C SER A 56 13.69 -2.74 7.85
N THR A 57 12.46 -2.65 8.39
CA THR A 57 12.09 -3.15 9.72
C THR A 57 10.68 -3.73 9.72
N THR A 58 10.46 -4.77 10.52
CA THR A 58 9.15 -5.41 10.69
C THR A 58 8.27 -4.54 11.58
N LEU A 59 7.50 -3.63 10.98
CA LEU A 59 6.58 -2.73 11.69
C LEU A 59 5.11 -3.10 11.49
N PRO A 60 4.26 -2.92 12.51
CA PRO A 60 2.82 -3.08 12.35
C PRO A 60 2.23 -1.97 11.47
N VAL A 61 1.12 -2.26 10.80
CA VAL A 61 0.44 -1.36 9.84
C VAL A 61 -0.19 -0.10 10.45
N ASP A 62 -0.19 0.01 11.79
CA ASP A 62 -0.91 1.04 12.56
C ASP A 62 0.06 2.05 13.23
N VAL A 63 1.21 2.27 12.62
CA VAL A 63 2.27 3.16 13.13
C VAL A 63 2.13 4.55 12.51
N ARG A 64 2.30 5.58 13.34
CA ARG A 64 2.32 6.99 12.91
C ARG A 64 3.72 7.59 13.08
N LEU A 65 4.11 8.43 12.11
CA LEU A 65 5.33 9.23 12.19
C LEU A 65 5.02 10.55 12.90
N THR A 66 5.88 10.92 13.83
CA THR A 66 5.72 12.07 14.71
C THR A 66 6.98 12.93 14.62
N LEU A 67 6.83 14.24 14.43
CA LEU A 67 7.92 15.22 14.41
C LEU A 67 7.71 16.17 15.59
N ASP A 68 8.67 16.25 16.51
CA ASP A 68 8.56 17.08 17.73
C ASP A 68 7.24 16.88 18.48
N ASP A 69 6.86 15.61 18.70
CA ASP A 69 5.59 15.21 19.35
C ASP A 69 4.30 15.62 18.60
N LYS A 70 4.41 16.16 17.38
CA LYS A 70 3.30 16.44 16.48
C LYS A 70 3.06 15.27 15.51
N PRO A 71 1.86 14.66 15.49
CA PRO A 71 1.54 13.64 14.49
C PRO A 71 1.55 14.26 13.10
N LEU A 72 2.26 13.62 12.17
CA LEU A 72 2.32 14.02 10.78
C LEU A 72 1.31 13.25 9.94
N GLU A 73 0.68 13.95 9.00
CA GLU A 73 -0.23 13.33 8.05
C GLU A 73 0.56 12.60 6.94
N PRO A 74 0.10 11.42 6.49
CA PRO A 74 0.79 10.63 5.48
C PRO A 74 0.86 11.32 4.10
N SER A 75 -0.02 12.32 3.88
CA SER A 75 -0.07 13.14 2.67
C SER A 75 0.94 14.28 2.64
N SER A 76 1.58 14.62 3.76
CA SER A 76 2.58 15.69 3.81
C SER A 76 3.89 15.25 3.16
N THR A 77 4.54 16.17 2.47
CA THR A 77 5.82 15.95 1.79
C THR A 77 6.98 16.39 2.67
N VAL A 78 8.12 15.73 2.58
CA VAL A 78 9.34 16.08 3.34
C VAL A 78 9.74 17.55 3.14
N GLY A 79 9.59 18.09 1.93
CA GLY A 79 9.87 19.51 1.66
C GLY A 79 8.89 20.49 2.33
N ASP A 80 7.62 20.10 2.50
CA ASP A 80 6.59 20.92 3.18
C ASP A 80 6.85 20.98 4.70
N LEU A 81 7.37 19.88 5.24
CA LEU A 81 7.72 19.72 6.64
C LEU A 81 9.05 20.40 7.02
N LYS A 82 9.75 21.01 6.05
CA LYS A 82 11.06 21.67 6.24
C LYS A 82 12.06 20.78 6.99
N LEU A 83 12.03 19.47 6.72
CA LEU A 83 12.99 18.56 7.33
C LEU A 83 14.39 18.89 6.80
N GLU A 84 15.33 19.08 7.71
CA GLU A 84 16.73 19.31 7.38
C GLU A 84 17.50 17.99 7.35
N GLU A 85 18.70 18.04 6.78
CA GLU A 85 19.64 16.91 6.78
C GLU A 85 19.96 16.56 8.25
N SER A 86 19.53 15.38 8.71
CA SER A 86 19.50 14.89 10.11
C SER A 86 18.25 15.15 10.98
N SER A 87 17.13 15.65 10.44
CA SER A 87 15.87 15.67 11.20
C SER A 87 15.51 14.27 11.73
N THR A 88 15.08 14.20 12.99
CA THR A 88 14.77 12.95 13.70
C THR A 88 13.26 12.78 13.84
N LEU A 89 12.69 11.82 13.11
CA LEU A 89 11.29 11.41 13.23
C LEU A 89 11.14 10.33 14.29
N GLN A 90 10.09 10.40 15.09
CA GLN A 90 9.75 9.37 16.08
C GLN A 90 8.62 8.50 15.56
N LEU A 91 8.71 7.19 15.79
CA LEU A 91 7.59 6.28 15.61
C LEU A 91 6.80 6.20 16.90
N SER A 92 5.55 6.63 16.85
CA SER A 92 4.63 6.40 17.94
C SER A 92 3.83 5.12 17.67
N PRO A 93 3.90 4.10 18.56
CA PRO A 93 2.99 2.98 18.47
C PRO A 93 1.55 3.46 18.69
N PRO A 94 0.56 2.73 18.17
CA PRO A 94 -0.83 3.09 18.39
C PRO A 94 -1.13 3.03 19.89
N ILE A 95 -1.51 4.20 20.41
CA ILE A 95 -1.94 4.35 21.79
C ILE A 95 -3.25 3.55 21.92
N ARG A 96 -3.17 2.33 22.42
CA ARG A 96 -4.35 1.63 22.96
C ARG A 96 -4.67 2.34 24.26
N SER A 97 -5.40 3.45 24.18
CA SER A 97 -6.00 4.08 25.36
C SER A 97 -7.02 3.10 25.95
N SER A 98 -6.57 2.30 26.91
CA SER A 98 -7.44 1.75 27.94
C SER A 98 -7.79 2.89 28.90
N THR A 99 -8.77 3.73 28.54
CA THR A 99 -9.49 4.56 29.50
C THR A 99 -10.99 4.53 29.14
N PRO A 100 -11.83 3.95 30.01
CA PRO A 100 -13.28 3.95 29.85
C PRO A 100 -13.80 5.31 30.33
N THR A 101 -14.35 6.11 29.43
CA THR A 101 -15.16 7.27 29.80
C THR A 101 -16.60 6.99 29.40
N GLU A 102 -17.35 6.59 30.43
CA GLU A 102 -18.69 7.08 30.72
C GLU A 102 -19.74 6.92 29.61
N GLN A 103 -20.32 5.73 29.57
CA GLN A 103 -21.70 5.55 29.17
C GLN A 103 -22.51 5.44 30.47
N PRO A 104 -23.46 6.34 30.76
CA PRO A 104 -24.29 6.17 31.94
C PRO A 104 -25.14 4.90 31.77
N THR A 105 -25.01 4.03 32.76
CA THR A 105 -25.88 2.88 33.02
C THR A 105 -27.33 3.34 33.14
N PRO A 106 -28.29 2.46 32.84
CA PRO A 106 -28.87 1.73 33.96
C PRO A 106 -28.93 0.21 33.73
N ALA A 107 -28.51 -0.52 34.76
CA ALA A 107 -28.90 -1.90 35.01
C ALA A 107 -30.43 -1.97 35.29
N PRO A 108 -31.09 -3.14 35.21
CA PRO A 108 -30.88 -4.16 36.22
C PRO A 108 -30.86 -5.62 35.72
N SER A 109 -30.07 -6.38 36.48
CA SER A 109 -30.40 -7.69 37.06
C SER A 109 -30.46 -8.94 36.19
N SER A 110 -29.47 -9.78 36.50
CA SER A 110 -29.32 -11.19 36.20
C SER A 110 -30.46 -12.07 36.72
N THR A 111 -30.81 -13.07 35.92
CA THR A 111 -31.33 -14.41 36.26
C THR A 111 -31.47 -15.10 34.90
N GLU A 112 -31.17 -16.36 34.65
CA GLU A 112 -30.48 -17.45 35.31
C GLU A 112 -30.17 -18.44 34.15
N MET A 113 -29.32 -19.43 34.39
CA MET A 113 -28.85 -20.38 33.38
C MET A 113 -29.96 -21.36 32.99
N THR A 114 -30.15 -21.73 31.70
CA THR A 114 -30.38 -23.13 31.32
C THR A 114 -30.36 -23.38 29.79
N SER A 115 -29.63 -24.43 29.41
CA SER A 115 -29.81 -25.42 28.32
C SER A 115 -30.25 -25.07 26.86
N LYS A 116 -29.52 -25.71 25.91
CA LYS A 116 -29.83 -26.08 24.49
C LYS A 116 -31.30 -26.49 24.22
N PRO A 117 -31.78 -26.75 22.97
CA PRO A 117 -31.31 -26.44 21.60
C PRO A 117 -32.45 -25.94 20.65
N SER A 118 -32.15 -25.87 19.34
CA SER A 118 -33.07 -25.98 18.19
C SER A 118 -33.60 -24.69 17.53
N THR A 119 -33.24 -24.56 16.27
CA THR A 119 -33.81 -23.71 15.21
C THR A 119 -35.35 -23.79 15.20
N PRO A 120 -36.04 -22.68 14.87
CA PRO A 120 -36.37 -22.44 13.47
C PRO A 120 -36.14 -20.98 13.01
N ALA A 121 -35.86 -20.82 11.72
CA ALA A 121 -35.88 -19.52 11.02
C ALA A 121 -37.33 -18.97 10.94
N PRO A 122 -37.63 -17.79 10.33
CA PRO A 122 -36.83 -16.62 9.96
C PRO A 122 -37.47 -15.29 10.44
N ALA A 123 -36.73 -14.43 11.14
CA ALA A 123 -37.18 -13.05 11.41
C ALA A 123 -36.30 -12.06 10.62
N THR A 124 -36.83 -11.63 9.47
CA THR A 124 -36.35 -10.46 8.73
C THR A 124 -36.36 -9.21 9.60
N PRO A 125 -35.25 -8.45 9.72
CA PRO A 125 -35.32 -7.05 10.11
C PRO A 125 -35.60 -6.19 8.87
N THR A 126 -36.50 -5.25 9.11
CA THR A 126 -37.22 -4.40 8.18
C THR A 126 -36.32 -3.40 7.44
N LYS A 127 -36.75 -3.10 6.21
CA LYS A 127 -36.13 -2.22 5.23
C LYS A 127 -35.99 -0.79 5.76
N LYS A 128 -34.77 -0.33 6.05
CA LYS A 128 -34.40 1.08 5.86
C LYS A 128 -33.83 1.23 4.46
N LYS A 129 -34.58 1.90 3.59
CA LYS A 129 -34.31 2.10 2.17
C LYS A 129 -33.22 3.17 2.02
N SER A 130 -31.99 2.85 2.43
CA SER A 130 -30.84 3.66 2.03
C SER A 130 -30.49 3.30 0.60
N ASN A 131 -30.20 4.31 -0.24
CA ASN A 131 -29.79 4.15 -1.63
C ASN A 131 -28.45 3.41 -1.72
N LYS A 132 -28.47 2.10 -1.44
CA LYS A 132 -27.29 1.24 -1.49
C LYS A 132 -27.01 0.94 -2.96
N PRO A 133 -25.80 1.19 -3.45
CA PRO A 133 -25.41 0.88 -4.82
C PRO A 133 -25.70 -0.59 -5.15
N ARG A 134 -26.12 -0.88 -6.38
CA ARG A 134 -26.42 -2.24 -6.84
C ARG A 134 -25.31 -2.76 -7.75
N CYS A 135 -25.27 -4.07 -7.92
CA CYS A 135 -24.32 -4.72 -8.83
C CYS A 135 -24.58 -4.29 -10.29
N SER A 136 -23.51 -4.02 -11.02
CA SER A 136 -23.54 -3.57 -12.42
C SER A 136 -23.54 -4.71 -13.44
N LYS A 137 -23.48 -5.98 -13.00
CA LYS A 137 -23.50 -7.16 -13.88
C LYS A 137 -24.91 -7.34 -14.47
N GLN A 138 -24.98 -7.64 -15.77
CA GLN A 138 -26.21 -8.07 -16.42
C GLN A 138 -26.81 -9.29 -15.69
N ALA A 139 -28.12 -9.23 -15.42
CA ALA A 139 -28.88 -10.19 -14.62
C ALA A 139 -28.58 -10.25 -13.09
N CYS A 140 -27.67 -9.45 -12.54
CA CYS A 140 -27.46 -9.39 -11.09
C CYS A 140 -28.18 -8.21 -10.44
N LYS A 141 -29.07 -8.50 -9.48
CA LYS A 141 -29.85 -7.50 -8.74
C LYS A 141 -29.38 -7.32 -7.29
N ALA A 142 -28.29 -7.98 -6.89
CA ALA A 142 -27.77 -7.94 -5.53
C ALA A 142 -27.18 -6.56 -5.17
N PRO A 143 -27.17 -6.18 -3.88
CA PRO A 143 -26.49 -4.96 -3.44
C PRO A 143 -24.98 -5.07 -3.69
N ALA A 144 -24.36 -3.96 -4.09
CA ALA A 144 -22.92 -3.86 -4.20
C ALA A 144 -22.28 -3.79 -2.80
N GLN A 145 -21.07 -4.32 -2.69
CA GLN A 145 -20.32 -4.29 -1.43
C GLN A 145 -19.85 -2.85 -1.14
N PRO A 146 -19.98 -2.33 0.10
CA PRO A 146 -19.80 -0.91 0.39
C PRO A 146 -18.35 -0.41 0.41
N ILE A 147 -17.39 -1.27 0.75
CA ILE A 147 -15.96 -0.91 0.88
C ILE A 147 -15.13 -1.53 -0.24
N VAL A 148 -15.55 -2.71 -0.73
CA VAL A 148 -14.77 -3.55 -1.63
C VAL A 148 -15.50 -3.90 -2.92
N GLY A 149 -16.61 -3.22 -3.22
CA GLY A 149 -17.46 -3.54 -4.38
C GLY A 149 -16.98 -2.96 -5.70
N ASP A 150 -16.04 -2.02 -5.68
CA ASP A 150 -15.66 -1.24 -6.85
C ASP A 150 -14.48 -1.89 -7.58
N CYS A 151 -14.59 -2.08 -8.90
CA CYS A 151 -13.51 -2.65 -9.71
C CYS A 151 -12.57 -1.54 -10.19
N GLY A 152 -11.27 -1.63 -9.88
CA GLY A 152 -10.27 -0.63 -10.28
C GLY A 152 -10.00 -0.55 -11.79
N PHE A 153 -10.43 -1.54 -12.57
CA PHE A 153 -10.20 -1.59 -14.02
C PHE A 153 -11.32 -0.92 -14.80
N CYS A 154 -12.58 -1.21 -14.46
CA CYS A 154 -13.75 -0.69 -15.18
C CYS A 154 -14.59 0.29 -14.35
N GLN A 155 -14.19 0.61 -13.11
CA GLN A 155 -14.81 1.57 -12.18
C GLN A 155 -16.31 1.32 -11.89
N LYS A 156 -16.77 0.09 -12.12
CA LYS A 156 -18.15 -0.36 -11.87
C LYS A 156 -18.26 -1.03 -10.50
N ARG A 157 -19.48 -1.03 -9.93
CA ARG A 157 -19.77 -1.58 -8.58
C ARG A 157 -20.37 -2.98 -8.67
N PHE A 158 -19.92 -3.90 -7.81
CA PHE A 158 -20.29 -5.31 -7.82
C PHE A 158 -20.62 -5.87 -6.44
N CYS A 159 -21.43 -6.92 -6.43
CA CYS A 159 -21.75 -7.68 -5.22
C CYS A 159 -20.65 -8.71 -4.90
N GLY A 160 -20.72 -9.36 -3.74
CA GLY A 160 -19.72 -10.37 -3.33
C GLY A 160 -19.51 -11.53 -4.32
N LYS A 161 -20.54 -11.82 -5.15
CA LYS A 161 -20.49 -12.89 -6.17
C LYS A 161 -19.86 -12.45 -7.49
N HIS A 162 -19.86 -11.14 -7.78
CA HIS A 162 -19.38 -10.59 -9.05
C HIS A 162 -18.19 -9.64 -8.88
N ARG A 163 -17.52 -9.68 -7.72
CA ARG A 163 -16.37 -8.83 -7.41
C ARG A 163 -15.11 -9.19 -8.22
N MET A 164 -14.95 -10.46 -8.58
CA MET A 164 -13.81 -10.91 -9.40
C MET A 164 -13.94 -10.43 -10.84
N LEU A 165 -12.81 -10.13 -11.49
CA LEU A 165 -12.78 -9.63 -12.88
C LEU A 165 -13.44 -10.61 -13.85
N GLU A 166 -13.21 -11.92 -13.68
CA GLU A 166 -13.88 -12.95 -14.49
C GLU A 166 -15.40 -12.97 -14.26
N SER A 167 -15.85 -12.88 -13.01
CA SER A 167 -17.27 -12.95 -12.67
C SER A 167 -18.07 -11.80 -13.24
N HIS A 168 -17.48 -10.60 -13.38
CA HIS A 168 -18.13 -9.47 -14.06
C HIS A 168 -17.78 -9.27 -15.53
N ASN A 169 -16.93 -10.14 -16.09
CA ASN A 169 -16.46 -10.03 -17.48
C ASN A 169 -15.85 -8.64 -17.72
N CYS A 170 -14.91 -8.29 -16.84
CA CYS A 170 -14.26 -6.98 -16.84
C CYS A 170 -13.62 -6.67 -18.19
N GLU A 171 -13.90 -5.49 -18.74
CA GLU A 171 -13.30 -5.03 -19.99
C GLU A 171 -11.77 -4.92 -19.88
N GLY A 172 -11.26 -4.56 -18.69
CA GLY A 172 -9.82 -4.49 -18.42
C GLY A 172 -9.13 -5.83 -18.10
N LEU A 173 -9.86 -6.96 -18.10
CA LEU A 173 -9.27 -8.29 -17.83
C LEU A 173 -8.24 -8.67 -18.90
N GLU A 174 -8.55 -8.39 -20.17
CA GLU A 174 -7.72 -8.76 -21.32
C GLU A 174 -6.40 -7.97 -21.31
N GLU A 175 -6.46 -6.66 -21.08
CA GLU A 175 -5.27 -5.81 -21.00
C GLU A 175 -4.42 -6.12 -19.77
N ALA A 176 -5.03 -6.31 -18.60
CA ALA A 176 -4.31 -6.68 -17.38
C ALA A 176 -3.57 -8.03 -17.54
N ARG A 177 -4.24 -9.02 -18.16
CA ARG A 177 -3.65 -10.33 -18.43
C ARG A 177 -2.52 -10.25 -19.45
N ARG A 178 -2.67 -9.43 -20.50
CA ARG A 178 -1.64 -9.23 -21.52
C ARG A 178 -0.39 -8.56 -20.94
N MET A 179 -0.57 -7.48 -20.19
CA MET A 179 0.54 -6.76 -19.56
C MET A 179 1.32 -7.64 -18.58
N ASP A 180 0.62 -8.45 -17.77
CA ASP A 180 1.28 -9.38 -16.87
C ASP A 180 2.08 -10.45 -17.62
N LYS A 181 1.49 -11.03 -18.68
CA LYS A 181 2.16 -12.01 -19.55
C LYS A 181 3.40 -11.42 -20.21
N GLU A 182 3.32 -10.21 -20.73
CA GLU A 182 4.45 -9.55 -21.39
C GLU A 182 5.58 -9.25 -20.40
N ARG A 183 5.25 -8.74 -19.21
CA ARG A 183 6.22 -8.52 -18.14
C ARG A 183 6.90 -9.83 -17.70
N ASN A 184 6.11 -10.89 -17.54
CA ASN A 184 6.62 -12.20 -17.14
C ASN A 184 7.51 -12.80 -18.25
N ALA A 185 7.09 -12.69 -19.51
CA ALA A 185 7.86 -13.12 -20.68
C ALA A 185 9.19 -12.34 -20.80
N ALA A 186 9.17 -11.02 -20.61
CA ALA A 186 10.39 -10.20 -20.63
C ALA A 186 11.37 -10.59 -19.50
N LYS A 187 10.84 -10.95 -18.32
CA LYS A 187 11.65 -11.44 -17.20
C LYS A 187 12.28 -12.80 -17.54
N LEU A 188 11.47 -13.75 -18.02
CA LEU A 188 11.94 -15.07 -18.47
C LEU A 188 12.99 -14.96 -19.58
N GLU A 189 12.80 -14.05 -20.52
CA GLU A 189 13.72 -13.80 -21.63
C GLU A 189 15.05 -13.18 -21.15
N GLY A 190 15.03 -12.35 -20.10
CA GLY A 190 16.23 -11.81 -19.46
C GLY A 190 16.98 -12.84 -18.62
N GLU A 191 16.26 -13.81 -18.05
CA GLU A 191 16.81 -14.93 -17.28
C GLU A 191 17.21 -16.13 -18.18
N ARG A 192 16.91 -16.06 -19.49
CA ARG A 192 17.21 -17.16 -20.41
C ARG A 192 18.73 -17.36 -20.51
N THR A 193 19.17 -18.59 -20.29
CA THR A 193 20.56 -18.96 -20.48
C THR A 193 20.85 -19.04 -21.98
N VAL A 194 21.57 -18.06 -22.52
CA VAL A 194 22.13 -18.15 -23.88
C VAL A 194 23.37 -19.04 -23.85
N MET A 195 23.34 -20.14 -24.61
CA MET A 195 24.56 -20.91 -24.86
C MET A 195 25.52 -20.02 -25.65
N LEU A 196 26.58 -19.55 -25.03
CA LEU A 196 27.73 -19.00 -25.73
C LEU A 196 28.31 -20.12 -26.60
N ARG A 197 27.97 -20.12 -27.90
CA ARG A 197 28.50 -21.10 -28.85
C ARG A 197 29.97 -20.79 -29.09
N GLY A 198 30.82 -21.42 -28.26
CA GLY A 198 32.17 -21.86 -28.53
C GLY A 198 33.23 -20.82 -28.92
N LEU A 199 34.27 -20.75 -28.07
CA LEU A 199 35.69 -20.59 -28.38
C LEU A 199 36.12 -19.54 -29.41
#